data_AF-A0A378J9I8-F1
#
_entry.id   AF-A0A378J9I8-F1
#
_cell.length_a   1.000
_cell.length_b   1.000
_cell.length_c   1.000
_cell.angle_alpha   90.00
_cell.angle_beta   90.00
_cell.angle_gamma   90.00
#
_symmetry.space_group_name_H-M   'P 1'
#
loop_
_entity.id
_entity.type
_entity.pdbx_description
1 polymer ?
#
loop_
_entity_poly.entity_id
_entity_poly.type
_entity_poly.pdbx_seq_one_letter_code
_entity_poly.pdbx_strand_id
1 'polypeptide(L)'
;MTPGLSGPQRRLLQIEKTKQNDFSLYLDKDGLKTEIATWVYPLHFIDFETAAPAIPLDKGAHPYEGFAFQFSHHMLYKNGAVEHADQFLNTELGVNPNLSFIRALKHALSKDDGTIFRYHNHENTYLNYILKELMESDDIDDKDVLVEFIQSIAKPTNSSSSIWESGDRLMVDLCKLVESYTFEPAINGKTSIKKVLPAILNSSIFLQKKYGQKIYGSTAEIKSLNFHDPIAWVIKDGNQILDPYSLLPKLFKNMELTDDQIEWMFDSDELKEGGAASIAYMYMQFSEMSAVERQYLTDALLRYCELDTLAMVMIVEAWLNF
;
A
#
# COMPACT_ATOMS: atom_id res chain seq x y z
N MET A 1 -16.13 27.13 1.09
CA MET A 1 -15.04 26.56 0.29
C MET A 1 -14.98 25.08 0.64
N THR A 2 -14.95 24.19 -0.34
CA THR A 2 -14.66 22.78 -0.08
C THR A 2 -13.24 22.70 0.50
N PRO A 3 -13.00 22.03 1.64
CA PRO A 3 -11.65 21.85 2.17
C PRO A 3 -10.73 21.16 1.15
N GLY A 4 -9.44 21.50 1.16
CA GLY A 4 -8.46 20.93 0.24
C GLY A 4 -8.40 21.58 -1.16
N LEU A 5 -7.26 21.36 -1.82
CA LEU A 5 -6.98 21.79 -3.19
C LEU A 5 -7.68 20.88 -4.20
N SER A 6 -8.39 21.47 -5.16
CA SER A 6 -8.74 20.79 -6.41
C SER A 6 -7.51 20.63 -7.32
N GLY A 7 -7.56 19.71 -8.29
CA GLY A 7 -6.50 19.53 -9.29
C GLY A 7 -6.07 20.83 -10.00
N PRO A 8 -6.99 21.69 -10.47
CA PRO A 8 -6.65 23.00 -11.03
C PRO A 8 -5.95 23.93 -10.02
N GLN A 9 -6.42 23.98 -8.77
CA GLN A 9 -5.79 24.80 -7.72
C GLN A 9 -4.38 24.30 -7.39
N ARG A 10 -4.18 22.97 -7.33
CA ARG A 10 -2.87 22.35 -7.14
C ARG A 10 -1.90 22.72 -8.25
N ARG A 11 -2.35 22.68 -9.52
CA ARG A 11 -1.52 23.07 -10.67
C ARG A 11 -1.16 24.56 -10.64
N LEU A 12 -2.09 25.42 -10.24
CA LEU A 12 -1.82 26.85 -10.06
C LEU A 12 -0.78 27.08 -8.95
N LEU A 13 -0.93 26.41 -7.80
CA LEU A 13 0.03 26.48 -6.70
C LEU A 13 1.44 26.04 -7.14
N GLN A 14 1.56 24.97 -7.93
CA GLN A 14 2.84 24.53 -8.50
C GLN A 14 3.47 25.61 -9.37
N ILE A 15 2.70 26.29 -10.22
CA ILE A 15 3.18 27.37 -11.08
C ILE A 15 3.64 28.57 -10.23
N GLU A 16 2.86 28.95 -9.21
CA GLU A 16 3.17 30.06 -8.32
C GLU A 16 4.47 29.82 -7.53
N LYS A 17 4.58 28.65 -6.86
CA LYS A 17 5.78 28.28 -6.10
C LYS A 17 7.02 28.20 -6.98
N THR A 18 6.91 27.60 -8.17
CA THR A 18 8.02 27.56 -9.15
C THR A 18 8.47 28.97 -9.55
N LYS A 19 7.52 29.87 -9.87
CA LYS A 19 7.83 31.27 -10.24
C LYS A 19 8.50 32.05 -9.12
N GLN A 20 8.16 31.73 -7.87
CA GLN A 20 8.67 32.41 -6.67
C GLN A 20 9.94 31.76 -6.12
N ASN A 21 10.42 30.64 -6.69
CA ASN A 21 11.46 29.79 -6.11
C ASN A 21 11.16 29.40 -4.65
N ASP A 22 9.88 29.15 -4.35
CA ASP A 22 9.42 28.75 -3.04
C ASP A 22 9.39 27.21 -2.92
N PHE A 23 10.36 26.68 -2.19
CA PHE A 23 10.51 25.24 -1.92
C PHE A 23 9.88 24.82 -0.58
N SER A 24 9.09 25.69 0.07
CA SER A 24 8.40 25.33 1.31
C SER A 24 7.20 24.40 1.04
N LEU A 25 6.97 23.49 1.97
CA LEU A 25 5.77 22.66 2.02
C LEU A 25 4.53 23.55 2.15
N TYR A 26 3.54 23.32 1.30
CA TYR A 26 2.17 23.77 1.52
C TYR A 26 1.39 22.70 2.29
N LEU A 27 0.65 23.14 3.31
CA LEU A 27 -0.22 22.30 4.11
C LEU A 27 -1.51 23.05 4.47
N ASP A 28 -2.64 22.54 4.00
CA ASP A 28 -3.98 22.99 4.44
C ASP A 28 -4.29 22.37 5.81
N LYS A 29 -3.76 22.99 6.87
CA LYS A 29 -3.86 22.48 8.25
C LYS A 29 -5.31 22.35 8.73
N ASP A 30 -6.17 23.31 8.39
CA ASP A 30 -7.55 23.34 8.88
C ASP A 30 -8.43 22.33 8.15
N GLY A 31 -8.25 22.21 6.83
CA GLY A 31 -8.90 21.18 6.03
C GLY A 31 -8.49 19.77 6.47
N LEU A 32 -7.19 19.55 6.65
CA LEU A 32 -6.66 18.25 7.08
C LEU A 32 -7.12 17.87 8.49
N LYS A 33 -7.19 18.82 9.43
CA LYS A 33 -7.75 18.57 10.78
C LYS A 33 -9.22 18.18 10.72
N THR A 34 -9.99 18.82 9.83
CA THR A 34 -11.40 18.50 9.63
C THR A 34 -11.56 17.09 9.08
N GLU A 35 -10.74 16.71 8.09
CA GLU A 35 -10.68 15.36 7.54
C GLU A 35 -10.32 14.32 8.62
N ILE A 36 -9.23 14.54 9.36
CA ILE A 36 -8.77 13.64 10.43
C ILE A 36 -9.86 13.40 11.48
N ALA A 37 -10.66 14.43 11.79
CA ALA A 37 -11.73 14.33 12.78
C ALA A 37 -12.86 13.37 12.38
N THR A 38 -12.94 12.98 11.11
CA THR A 38 -13.91 11.98 10.60
C THR A 38 -13.45 10.54 10.84
N TRP A 39 -12.17 10.32 11.10
CA TRP A 39 -11.61 8.97 11.20
C TRP A 39 -11.95 8.31 12.53
N VAL A 40 -12.23 7.02 12.47
CA VAL A 40 -12.57 6.16 13.61
C VAL A 40 -11.38 5.25 13.91
N TYR A 41 -10.92 5.26 15.16
CA TYR A 41 -9.80 4.40 15.58
C TYR A 41 -10.28 2.99 15.97
N PRO A 42 -9.45 1.95 15.80
CA PRO A 42 -8.08 1.99 15.23
C PRO A 42 -8.05 2.31 13.73
N LEU A 43 -6.96 2.89 13.24
CA LEU A 43 -6.78 3.15 11.81
C LEU A 43 -6.07 1.95 11.18
N HIS A 44 -6.63 1.41 10.09
CA HIS A 44 -6.11 0.24 9.39
C HIS A 44 -5.48 0.69 8.07
N PHE A 45 -4.26 0.24 7.78
CA PHE A 45 -3.56 0.55 6.54
C PHE A 45 -3.31 -0.74 5.80
N ILE A 46 -3.86 -0.85 4.59
CA ILE A 46 -3.73 -2.05 3.76
C ILE A 46 -3.10 -1.72 2.41
N ASP A 47 -2.32 -2.65 1.91
CA ASP A 47 -1.69 -2.61 0.59
C ASP A 47 -1.78 -3.99 -0.04
N PHE A 48 -2.16 -4.06 -1.31
CA PHE A 48 -2.35 -5.34 -2.03
C PHE A 48 -1.29 -5.51 -3.11
N GLU A 49 -0.79 -6.73 -3.20
CA GLU A 49 0.02 -7.18 -4.32
C GLU A 49 -0.79 -8.10 -5.22
N THR A 50 -0.77 -7.78 -6.51
CA THR A 50 -1.73 -8.29 -7.49
C THR A 50 -1.07 -8.60 -8.82
N ALA A 51 -1.64 -9.49 -9.62
CA ALA A 51 -1.19 -9.72 -10.99
C ALA A 51 -2.36 -10.04 -11.93
N ALA A 52 -2.16 -9.75 -13.21
CA ALA A 52 -3.08 -10.08 -14.30
C ALA A 52 -2.26 -10.64 -15.50
N PRO A 53 -1.74 -11.87 -15.39
CA PRO A 53 -0.80 -12.40 -16.37
C PRO A 53 -1.49 -12.80 -17.68
N ALA A 54 -0.72 -12.79 -18.77
CA ALA A 54 -1.19 -13.27 -20.08
C ALA A 54 -1.38 -14.81 -20.09
N ILE A 55 -0.58 -15.52 -19.29
CA ILE A 55 -0.71 -16.96 -19.08
C ILE A 55 -1.37 -17.15 -17.70
N PRO A 56 -2.59 -17.74 -17.64
CA PRO A 56 -3.28 -17.96 -16.38
C PRO A 56 -2.55 -18.95 -15.45
N LEU A 57 -2.81 -18.86 -14.15
CA LEU A 57 -2.22 -19.75 -13.15
C LEU A 57 -2.89 -21.12 -13.12
N ASP A 58 -4.21 -21.15 -13.16
CA ASP A 58 -5.02 -22.35 -12.99
C ASP A 58 -5.82 -22.71 -14.26
N LYS A 59 -6.25 -23.96 -14.31
CA LYS A 59 -6.92 -24.51 -15.49
C LYS A 59 -8.35 -24.00 -15.58
N GLY A 60 -8.63 -23.19 -16.59
CA GLY A 60 -9.98 -22.68 -16.88
C GLY A 60 -10.07 -21.15 -16.81
N ALA A 61 -9.10 -20.51 -16.16
CA ALA A 61 -8.96 -19.06 -16.13
C ALA A 61 -8.59 -18.46 -17.49
N HIS A 62 -8.80 -17.15 -17.64
CA HIS A 62 -8.60 -16.42 -18.89
C HIS A 62 -7.38 -15.47 -18.81
N PRO A 63 -6.72 -15.17 -19.95
CA PRO A 63 -5.66 -14.17 -19.99
C PRO A 63 -6.10 -12.83 -19.41
N TYR A 64 -5.20 -12.20 -18.63
CA TYR A 64 -5.42 -10.90 -17.97
C TYR A 64 -6.54 -10.90 -16.92
N GLU A 65 -6.93 -12.06 -16.44
CA GLU A 65 -7.75 -12.17 -15.24
C GLU A 65 -6.92 -11.79 -14.01
N GLY A 66 -7.41 -10.77 -13.29
CA GLY A 66 -6.70 -10.19 -12.16
C GLY A 66 -6.95 -10.96 -10.87
N PHE A 67 -5.88 -11.25 -10.13
CA PHE A 67 -5.96 -11.79 -8.77
C PHE A 67 -5.05 -11.04 -7.79
N ALA A 68 -5.42 -11.07 -6.52
CA ALA A 68 -4.63 -10.56 -5.40
C ALA A 68 -3.98 -11.73 -4.66
N PHE A 69 -2.65 -11.75 -4.62
CA PHE A 69 -1.89 -12.86 -4.04
C PHE A 69 -1.29 -12.54 -2.68
N GLN A 70 -1.22 -11.26 -2.30
CA GLN A 70 -0.67 -10.83 -1.02
C GLN A 70 -1.29 -9.52 -0.53
N PHE A 71 -1.40 -9.38 0.80
CA PHE A 71 -1.60 -8.08 1.43
C PHE A 71 -0.76 -7.93 2.69
N SER A 72 -0.50 -6.67 3.04
CA SER A 72 0.03 -6.26 4.35
C SER A 72 -1.04 -5.44 5.08
N HIS A 73 -1.02 -5.45 6.42
CA HIS A 73 -1.97 -4.71 7.24
C HIS A 73 -1.34 -4.14 8.52
N HIS A 74 -1.18 -2.81 8.59
CA HIS A 74 -0.80 -2.11 9.83
C HIS A 74 -2.00 -1.52 10.55
N MET A 75 -1.88 -1.41 11.87
CA MET A 75 -2.81 -0.68 12.71
C MET A 75 -2.12 0.47 13.43
N LEU A 76 -2.79 1.63 13.48
CA LEU A 76 -2.46 2.76 14.36
C LEU A 76 -3.58 2.97 15.37
N TYR A 77 -3.27 2.78 16.63
CA TYR A 77 -4.21 2.94 17.74
C TYR A 77 -4.30 4.40 18.19
N LYS A 78 -5.40 4.74 18.87
CA LYS A 78 -5.66 6.11 19.36
C LYS A 78 -4.60 6.62 20.34
N ASN A 79 -3.93 5.71 21.06
CA ASN A 79 -2.82 6.05 21.97
C ASN A 79 -1.47 6.25 21.26
N GLY A 80 -1.42 6.13 19.92
CA GLY A 80 -0.21 6.25 19.11
C GLY A 80 0.57 4.93 18.93
N ALA A 81 0.10 3.82 19.48
CA ALA A 81 0.72 2.51 19.26
C ALA A 81 0.53 2.07 17.80
N VAL A 82 1.58 1.47 17.24
CA VAL A 82 1.58 0.95 15.87
C VAL A 82 2.01 -0.50 15.89
N GLU A 83 1.41 -1.33 15.04
CA GLU A 83 1.88 -2.70 14.79
C GLU A 83 1.57 -3.13 13.35
N HIS A 84 2.38 -4.05 12.83
CA HIS A 84 2.02 -4.88 11.68
C HIS A 84 1.08 -5.98 12.21
N ALA A 85 -0.23 -5.81 12.00
CA ALA A 85 -1.28 -6.55 12.69
C ALA A 85 -1.57 -7.91 12.04
N ASP A 86 -1.67 -7.93 10.71
CA ASP A 86 -1.97 -9.13 9.93
C ASP A 86 -1.27 -9.04 8.56
N GLN A 87 -1.16 -10.17 7.86
CA GLN A 87 -0.68 -10.24 6.49
C GLN A 87 -1.17 -11.51 5.81
N PHE A 88 -1.09 -11.55 4.48
CA PHE A 88 -1.37 -12.74 3.69
C PHE A 88 -0.43 -12.81 2.50
N LEU A 89 0.01 -14.01 2.14
CA LEU A 89 0.69 -14.31 0.88
C LEU A 89 0.40 -15.76 0.50
N ASN A 90 -0.16 -15.98 -0.68
CA ASN A 90 -0.27 -17.31 -1.27
C ASN A 90 0.93 -17.54 -2.20
N THR A 91 1.65 -18.65 -2.02
CA THR A 91 2.75 -19.06 -2.92
C THR A 91 2.52 -20.47 -3.49
N GLU A 92 1.30 -20.96 -3.41
CA GLU A 92 0.93 -22.28 -3.92
C GLU A 92 0.93 -22.25 -5.44
N LEU A 93 1.45 -23.31 -6.06
CA LEU A 93 1.66 -23.35 -7.51
C LEU A 93 0.34 -23.62 -8.24
N GLY A 94 0.03 -22.76 -9.19
CA GLY A 94 -1.13 -22.94 -10.08
C GLY A 94 -2.49 -22.84 -9.38
N VAL A 95 -2.54 -22.13 -8.25
CA VAL A 95 -3.77 -21.89 -7.47
C VAL A 95 -4.16 -20.42 -7.58
N ASN A 96 -5.44 -20.15 -7.86
CA ASN A 96 -5.99 -18.81 -7.78
C ASN A 96 -6.13 -18.42 -6.28
N PRO A 97 -5.46 -17.35 -5.83
CA PRO A 97 -5.44 -16.97 -4.42
C PRO A 97 -6.69 -16.23 -3.95
N ASN A 98 -7.54 -15.70 -4.84
CA ASN A 98 -8.58 -14.71 -4.52
C ASN A 98 -9.51 -15.11 -3.38
N LEU A 99 -10.00 -16.36 -3.37
CA LEU A 99 -10.88 -16.84 -2.31
C LEU A 99 -10.17 -16.92 -0.94
N SER A 100 -8.95 -17.44 -0.91
CA SER A 100 -8.15 -17.49 0.32
C SER A 100 -7.72 -16.09 0.79
N PHE A 101 -7.41 -15.20 -0.15
CA PHE A 101 -7.06 -13.81 0.07
C PHE A 101 -8.20 -13.06 0.74
N ILE A 102 -9.43 -13.11 0.19
CA ILE A 102 -10.54 -12.34 0.74
C ILE A 102 -10.98 -12.84 2.11
N ARG A 103 -10.90 -14.15 2.36
CA ARG A 103 -11.13 -14.73 3.69
C ARG A 103 -10.13 -14.21 4.72
N ALA A 104 -8.84 -14.15 4.35
CA ALA A 104 -7.79 -13.61 5.21
C ALA A 104 -7.97 -12.10 5.45
N LEU A 105 -8.30 -11.32 4.41
CA LEU A 105 -8.55 -9.89 4.53
C LEU A 105 -9.76 -9.61 5.43
N LYS A 106 -10.86 -10.38 5.26
CA LYS A 106 -12.03 -10.29 6.14
C LYS A 106 -11.65 -10.56 7.58
N HIS A 107 -10.87 -11.61 7.85
CA HIS A 107 -10.41 -11.94 9.20
C HIS A 107 -9.60 -10.79 9.82
N ALA A 108 -8.72 -10.15 9.05
CA ALA A 108 -7.91 -9.03 9.52
C ALA A 108 -8.74 -7.78 9.87
N LEU A 109 -9.75 -7.46 9.05
CA LEU A 109 -10.49 -6.19 9.14
C LEU A 109 -11.83 -6.27 9.90
N SER A 110 -12.37 -7.46 10.16
CA SER A 110 -13.68 -7.62 10.84
C SER A 110 -13.62 -7.56 12.37
N LYS A 111 -12.48 -7.20 12.97
CA LYS A 111 -12.28 -7.20 14.44
C LYS A 111 -12.90 -5.96 15.12
N ASP A 112 -13.13 -4.90 14.36
CA ASP A 112 -13.66 -3.60 14.79
C ASP A 112 -14.18 -2.80 13.56
N ASP A 113 -14.66 -1.57 13.79
CA ASP A 113 -15.21 -0.65 12.77
C ASP A 113 -14.26 0.53 12.42
N GLY A 114 -12.96 0.37 12.68
CA GLY A 114 -11.95 1.39 12.46
C GLY A 114 -11.78 1.82 10.99
N THR A 115 -11.35 3.04 10.72
CA THR A 115 -11.18 3.55 9.35
C THR A 115 -10.10 2.77 8.61
N ILE A 116 -10.42 2.30 7.39
CA ILE A 116 -9.49 1.58 6.52
C ILE A 116 -8.91 2.54 5.50
N PHE A 117 -7.60 2.55 5.38
CA PHE A 117 -6.83 3.32 4.43
C PHE A 117 -6.17 2.41 3.42
N ARG A 118 -6.08 2.95 2.21
CA ARG A 118 -5.29 2.44 1.11
C ARG A 118 -4.57 3.61 0.46
N TYR A 119 -3.51 3.34 -0.30
CA TYR A 119 -2.78 4.44 -0.91
C TYR A 119 -3.53 5.04 -2.11
N HIS A 120 -4.06 4.21 -2.99
CA HIS A 120 -4.69 4.67 -4.24
C HIS A 120 -5.95 3.84 -4.59
N ASN A 121 -6.43 3.93 -5.84
CA ASN A 121 -7.65 3.27 -6.26
C ASN A 121 -7.52 1.74 -6.47
N HIS A 122 -6.30 1.20 -6.50
CA HIS A 122 -5.96 -0.16 -6.90
C HIS A 122 -6.68 -1.26 -6.10
N GLU A 123 -6.66 -1.17 -4.77
CA GLU A 123 -7.21 -2.20 -3.87
C GLU A 123 -8.72 -2.37 -4.11
N ASN A 124 -9.45 -1.27 -4.27
CA ASN A 124 -10.88 -1.30 -4.60
C ASN A 124 -11.13 -1.93 -5.96
N THR A 125 -10.25 -1.71 -6.95
CA THR A 125 -10.38 -2.34 -8.27
C THR A 125 -10.28 -3.86 -8.14
N TYR A 126 -9.31 -4.37 -7.37
CA TYR A 126 -9.18 -5.81 -7.17
C TYR A 126 -10.26 -6.41 -6.29
N LEU A 127 -10.78 -5.69 -5.30
CA LEU A 127 -11.99 -6.13 -4.58
C LEU A 127 -13.20 -6.25 -5.51
N ASN A 128 -13.33 -5.37 -6.52
CA ASN A 128 -14.38 -5.49 -7.53
C ASN A 128 -14.20 -6.74 -8.42
N TYR A 129 -12.96 -7.08 -8.79
CA TYR A 129 -12.67 -8.31 -9.53
C TYR A 129 -13.00 -9.56 -8.72
N ILE A 130 -12.54 -9.61 -7.46
CA ILE A 130 -12.85 -10.73 -6.55
C ILE A 130 -14.36 -10.83 -6.33
N LEU A 131 -15.06 -9.72 -6.16
CA LEU A 131 -16.52 -9.72 -6.01
C LEU A 131 -17.21 -10.35 -7.23
N LYS A 132 -16.78 -10.00 -8.44
CA LYS A 132 -17.31 -10.58 -9.68
C LYS A 132 -17.07 -12.09 -9.72
N GLU A 133 -15.86 -12.55 -9.43
CA GLU A 133 -15.51 -13.97 -9.39
C GLU A 133 -16.37 -14.75 -8.37
N LEU A 134 -16.55 -14.19 -7.16
CA LEU A 134 -17.43 -14.76 -6.14
C LEU A 134 -18.86 -14.86 -6.64
N MET A 135 -19.38 -13.82 -7.31
CA MET A 135 -20.74 -13.81 -7.86
C MET A 135 -20.96 -14.88 -8.92
N GLU A 136 -19.95 -15.15 -9.76
CA GLU A 136 -19.97 -16.14 -10.84
C GLU A 136 -19.71 -17.59 -10.36
N SER A 137 -19.25 -17.77 -9.11
CA SER A 137 -18.98 -19.07 -8.52
C SER A 137 -20.21 -19.65 -7.80
N ASP A 138 -20.54 -20.93 -8.04
CA ASP A 138 -21.69 -21.61 -7.41
C ASP A 138 -21.34 -22.36 -6.11
N ASP A 139 -20.07 -22.80 -5.94
CA ASP A 139 -19.65 -23.74 -4.88
C ASP A 139 -18.83 -23.07 -3.75
N ILE A 140 -19.35 -22.00 -3.13
CA ILE A 140 -18.68 -21.31 -2.02
C ILE A 140 -19.65 -21.13 -0.83
N ASP A 141 -19.41 -21.87 0.26
CA ASP A 141 -20.29 -21.91 1.43
C ASP A 141 -20.49 -20.55 2.13
N ASP A 142 -19.44 -19.73 2.18
CA ASP A 142 -19.41 -18.41 2.83
C ASP A 142 -19.53 -17.24 1.84
N LYS A 143 -20.03 -17.51 0.62
CA LYS A 143 -20.13 -16.52 -0.48
C LYS A 143 -20.82 -15.24 -0.06
N ASP A 144 -22.02 -15.34 0.51
CA ASP A 144 -22.83 -14.17 0.88
C ASP A 144 -22.10 -13.29 1.91
N VAL A 145 -21.44 -13.92 2.87
CA VAL A 145 -20.65 -13.24 3.92
C VAL A 145 -19.44 -12.49 3.33
N LEU A 146 -18.78 -13.07 2.32
CA LEU A 146 -17.65 -12.44 1.64
C LEU A 146 -18.10 -11.30 0.72
N VAL A 147 -19.23 -11.46 0.03
CA VAL A 147 -19.86 -10.44 -0.80
C VAL A 147 -20.23 -9.22 0.05
N GLU A 148 -20.94 -9.42 1.15
CA GLU A 148 -21.32 -8.34 2.09
C GLU A 148 -20.08 -7.62 2.64
N PHE A 149 -19.03 -8.37 2.99
CA PHE A 149 -17.78 -7.79 3.45
C PHE A 149 -17.15 -6.86 2.40
N ILE A 150 -16.98 -7.32 1.15
CA ILE A 150 -16.42 -6.49 0.08
C ILE A 150 -17.27 -5.23 -0.12
N GLN A 151 -18.59 -5.39 -0.18
CA GLN A 151 -19.51 -4.28 -0.42
C GLN A 151 -19.50 -3.22 0.70
N SER A 152 -19.14 -3.63 1.92
CA SER A 152 -19.02 -2.74 3.07
C SER A 152 -17.78 -1.84 3.05
N ILE A 153 -16.68 -2.29 2.42
CA ILE A 153 -15.38 -1.57 2.42
C ILE A 153 -15.00 -1.00 1.05
N ALA A 154 -15.63 -1.47 -0.03
CA ALA A 154 -15.35 -1.06 -1.39
C ALA A 154 -16.56 -0.42 -2.05
N LYS A 155 -16.30 0.38 -3.08
CA LYS A 155 -17.32 0.98 -3.93
C LYS A 155 -17.29 0.43 -5.36
N PRO A 156 -18.42 0.46 -6.07
CA PRO A 156 -18.45 0.14 -7.48
C PRO A 156 -17.54 1.09 -8.28
N THR A 157 -16.93 0.55 -9.32
CA THR A 157 -16.24 1.30 -10.38
C THR A 157 -17.13 1.34 -11.63
N ASN A 158 -16.74 2.14 -12.62
CA ASN A 158 -17.45 2.19 -13.91
C ASN A 158 -17.40 0.84 -14.67
N SER A 159 -16.50 -0.07 -14.27
CA SER A 159 -16.32 -1.39 -14.87
C SER A 159 -16.96 -2.52 -14.05
N SER A 160 -17.61 -2.21 -12.92
CA SER A 160 -18.30 -3.22 -12.11
C SER A 160 -19.46 -3.86 -12.88
N SER A 161 -19.56 -5.19 -12.80
CA SER A 161 -20.68 -5.95 -13.38
C SER A 161 -22.01 -5.66 -12.68
N SER A 162 -21.96 -5.25 -11.40
CA SER A 162 -23.11 -4.87 -10.59
C SER A 162 -22.84 -3.54 -9.88
N ILE A 163 -23.84 -2.66 -9.87
CA ILE A 163 -23.85 -1.49 -8.99
C ILE A 163 -24.48 -1.93 -7.67
N TRP A 164 -23.81 -1.67 -6.55
CA TRP A 164 -24.35 -1.91 -5.20
C TRP A 164 -24.30 -0.62 -4.37
N GLU A 165 -25.11 -0.59 -3.32
CA GLU A 165 -25.04 0.45 -2.30
C GLU A 165 -23.85 0.18 -1.40
N SER A 166 -22.84 1.05 -1.46
CA SER A 166 -21.65 0.95 -0.62
C SER A 166 -22.02 1.10 0.86
N GLY A 167 -21.37 0.29 1.71
CA GLY A 167 -21.49 0.45 3.16
C GLY A 167 -20.79 1.71 3.68
N ASP A 168 -20.92 1.93 4.99
CA ASP A 168 -20.42 3.15 5.66
C ASP A 168 -18.91 3.14 5.92
N ARG A 169 -18.21 2.02 5.69
CA ARG A 169 -16.79 1.82 6.03
C ARG A 169 -15.89 1.77 4.80
N LEU A 170 -16.16 2.62 3.81
CA LEU A 170 -15.37 2.69 2.59
C LEU A 170 -13.90 3.02 2.85
N MET A 171 -13.01 2.35 2.13
CA MET A 171 -11.57 2.62 2.19
C MET A 171 -11.25 4.06 1.77
N VAL A 172 -10.55 4.78 2.66
CA VAL A 172 -10.04 6.14 2.44
C VAL A 172 -8.78 6.09 1.59
N ASP A 173 -8.72 6.97 0.58
CA ASP A 173 -7.67 7.06 -0.42
C ASP A 173 -6.62 8.11 -0.01
N LEU A 174 -5.49 7.66 0.53
CA LEU A 174 -4.45 8.55 1.07
C LEU A 174 -3.79 9.41 -0.01
N CYS A 175 -3.66 8.94 -1.25
CA CYS A 175 -3.12 9.73 -2.34
C CYS A 175 -3.99 10.96 -2.61
N LYS A 176 -5.32 10.82 -2.58
CA LYS A 176 -6.23 11.98 -2.67
C LYS A 176 -6.08 12.95 -1.52
N LEU A 177 -5.85 12.45 -0.30
CA LEU A 177 -5.60 13.30 0.85
C LEU A 177 -4.28 14.07 0.72
N VAL A 178 -3.21 13.39 0.25
CA VAL A 178 -1.93 14.04 -0.10
C VAL A 178 -2.16 15.12 -1.15
N GLU A 179 -2.89 14.82 -2.22
CA GLU A 179 -3.17 15.76 -3.31
C GLU A 179 -3.97 16.98 -2.88
N SER A 180 -4.93 16.77 -1.97
CA SER A 180 -5.84 17.80 -1.51
C SER A 180 -5.20 18.68 -0.45
N TYR A 181 -4.49 18.11 0.52
CA TYR A 181 -4.07 18.86 1.71
C TYR A 181 -2.59 19.22 1.74
N THR A 182 -1.74 18.61 0.92
CA THR A 182 -0.29 18.82 0.98
C THR A 182 0.32 19.10 -0.39
N PHE A 183 1.31 19.98 -0.48
CA PHE A 183 2.09 20.12 -1.70
C PHE A 183 3.56 20.38 -1.36
N GLU A 184 4.40 19.40 -1.66
CA GLU A 184 5.85 19.47 -1.48
C GLU A 184 6.51 19.72 -2.85
N PRO A 185 7.18 20.86 -3.07
CA PRO A 185 7.90 21.11 -4.32
C PRO A 185 8.92 20.03 -4.67
N ALA A 186 9.56 19.39 -3.68
CA ALA A 186 10.59 18.37 -3.89
C ALA A 186 10.10 17.10 -4.63
N ILE A 187 8.80 16.79 -4.59
CA ILE A 187 8.23 15.61 -5.27
C ILE A 187 7.88 15.87 -6.75
N ASN A 188 8.14 17.08 -7.29
CA ASN A 188 7.93 17.45 -8.70
C ASN A 188 6.52 17.10 -9.23
N GLY A 189 5.50 17.18 -8.37
CA GLY A 189 4.12 16.83 -8.72
C GLY A 189 3.82 15.33 -8.77
N LYS A 190 4.79 14.44 -8.50
CA LYS A 190 4.55 13.00 -8.36
C LYS A 190 3.91 12.70 -7.00
N THR A 191 2.88 11.88 -6.99
CA THR A 191 2.10 11.54 -5.78
C THR A 191 2.23 10.07 -5.39
N SER A 192 3.17 9.32 -5.96
CA SER A 192 3.42 7.94 -5.52
C SER A 192 4.02 7.90 -4.12
N ILE A 193 3.68 6.85 -3.35
CA ILE A 193 4.11 6.69 -1.96
C ILE A 193 5.64 6.74 -1.82
N LYS A 194 6.36 6.16 -2.80
CA LYS A 194 7.83 6.13 -2.88
C LYS A 194 8.47 7.51 -3.06
N LYS A 195 7.73 8.52 -3.53
CA LYS A 195 8.21 9.91 -3.60
C LYS A 195 7.70 10.74 -2.41
N VAL A 196 6.46 10.49 -1.97
CA VAL A 196 5.83 11.20 -0.85
C VAL A 196 6.49 10.87 0.49
N LEU A 197 6.81 9.60 0.75
CA LEU A 197 7.40 9.16 2.01
C LEU A 197 8.76 9.85 2.29
N PRO A 198 9.77 9.81 1.39
CA PRO A 198 11.04 10.50 1.64
C PRO A 198 10.86 12.00 1.91
N ALA A 199 9.96 12.67 1.19
CA ALA A 199 9.63 14.08 1.41
C ALA A 199 9.09 14.35 2.82
N ILE A 200 8.16 13.52 3.28
CA ILE A 200 7.57 13.64 4.63
C ILE A 200 8.61 13.31 5.72
N LEU A 201 9.46 12.30 5.51
CA LEU A 201 10.54 11.97 6.44
C LEU A 201 11.57 13.11 6.57
N ASN A 202 11.91 13.77 5.46
CA ASN A 202 12.84 14.90 5.49
C ASN A 202 12.25 16.14 6.20
N SER A 203 10.94 16.36 6.12
CA SER A 203 10.28 17.53 6.72
C SER A 203 9.79 17.31 8.16
N SER A 204 9.48 16.08 8.57
CA SER A 204 8.90 15.79 9.89
C SER A 204 9.95 15.49 10.96
N ILE A 205 10.18 16.43 11.88
CA ILE A 205 11.05 16.25 13.06
C ILE A 205 10.53 15.10 13.94
N PHE A 206 9.21 14.97 14.07
CA PHE A 206 8.58 13.89 14.82
C PHE A 206 8.97 12.52 14.29
N LEU A 207 8.80 12.29 12.98
CA LEU A 207 9.15 11.02 12.35
C LEU A 207 10.64 10.74 12.43
N GLN A 208 11.49 11.76 12.21
CA GLN A 208 12.93 11.58 12.34
C GLN A 208 13.34 11.13 13.74
N LYS A 209 12.71 11.68 14.78
CA LYS A 209 12.97 11.29 16.16
C LYS A 209 12.43 9.88 16.47
N LYS A 210 11.21 9.57 16.04
CA LYS A 210 10.56 8.27 16.31
C LYS A 210 11.26 7.14 15.54
N TYR A 211 11.29 7.24 14.22
CA TYR A 211 11.80 6.20 13.33
C TYR A 211 13.32 6.23 13.11
N GLY A 212 14.02 7.21 13.68
CA GLY A 212 15.49 7.18 13.82
C GLY A 212 15.97 6.26 14.95
N GLN A 213 15.05 5.77 15.79
CA GLN A 213 15.32 4.77 16.81
C GLN A 213 15.06 3.36 16.27
N LYS A 214 15.74 2.35 16.85
CA LYS A 214 15.53 0.93 16.51
C LYS A 214 14.27 0.37 17.16
N ILE A 215 13.12 0.93 16.82
CA ILE A 215 11.82 0.62 17.43
C ILE A 215 10.96 -0.32 16.59
N TYR A 216 11.42 -0.73 15.41
CA TYR A 216 10.65 -1.55 14.48
C TYR A 216 11.24 -2.95 14.35
N GLY A 217 10.48 -4.00 14.68
CA GLY A 217 10.94 -5.39 14.63
C GLY A 217 10.15 -6.31 15.57
N SER A 218 10.30 -7.62 15.41
CA SER A 218 9.55 -8.64 16.17
C SER A 218 9.68 -8.47 17.70
N THR A 219 10.88 -8.12 18.18
CA THR A 219 11.17 -7.87 19.60
C THR A 219 11.13 -6.38 19.97
N ALA A 220 10.84 -5.48 19.03
CA ALA A 220 10.84 -4.05 19.25
C ALA A 220 9.50 -3.53 19.77
N GLU A 221 9.35 -2.21 19.90
CA GLU A 221 8.12 -1.56 20.34
C GLU A 221 7.02 -1.69 19.29
N ILE A 222 7.31 -1.30 18.05
CA ILE A 222 6.44 -1.52 16.90
C ILE A 222 6.70 -2.93 16.40
N LYS A 223 5.70 -3.80 16.62
CA LYS A 223 5.78 -5.20 16.23
C LYS A 223 5.72 -5.33 14.71
N SER A 224 6.66 -6.13 14.20
CA SER A 224 6.78 -6.52 12.81
C SER A 224 6.64 -8.02 12.69
N LEU A 225 6.03 -8.48 11.59
CA LEU A 225 5.94 -9.88 11.24
C LEU A 225 7.14 -10.36 10.39
N ASN A 226 7.81 -9.45 9.66
CA ASN A 226 8.86 -9.84 8.68
C ASN A 226 10.27 -9.30 8.98
N PHE A 227 10.42 -8.45 9.99
CA PHE A 227 11.71 -7.93 10.47
C PHE A 227 12.00 -8.47 11.88
N HIS A 228 12.96 -9.37 11.99
CA HIS A 228 13.30 -10.00 13.27
C HIS A 228 14.08 -9.06 14.18
N ASP A 229 15.21 -8.55 13.69
CA ASP A 229 16.07 -7.63 14.42
C ASP A 229 15.49 -6.21 14.42
N PRO A 230 15.54 -5.49 15.56
CA PRO A 230 15.11 -4.10 15.61
C PRO A 230 15.89 -3.18 14.65
N ILE A 231 15.17 -2.50 13.77
CA ILE A 231 15.70 -1.57 12.78
C ILE A 231 15.17 -0.15 12.98
N ALA A 232 15.95 0.82 12.50
CA ALA A 232 15.55 2.21 12.35
C ALA A 232 15.30 2.47 10.86
N TRP A 233 14.16 3.07 10.54
CA TRP A 233 13.77 3.38 9.16
C TRP A 233 14.28 4.75 8.70
N VAL A 234 14.58 5.65 9.63
CA VAL A 234 15.17 6.96 9.32
C VAL A 234 16.66 6.92 9.58
N ILE A 235 17.43 6.89 8.50
CA ILE A 235 18.89 6.97 8.52
C ILE A 235 19.30 8.24 7.79
N LYS A 236 20.12 9.07 8.44
CA LYS A 236 20.64 10.32 7.85
C LYS A 236 21.88 10.03 7.01
N ASP A 237 21.88 10.53 5.78
CA ASP A 237 23.06 10.66 4.93
C ASP A 237 23.29 12.16 4.65
N GLY A 238 24.21 12.75 5.40
CA GLY A 238 24.42 14.21 5.43
C GLY A 238 23.15 14.96 5.86
N ASN A 239 22.61 15.78 4.94
CA ASN A 239 21.40 16.58 5.17
C ASN A 239 20.11 15.91 4.69
N GLN A 240 20.19 14.70 4.14
CA GLN A 240 19.03 13.99 3.59
C GLN A 240 18.75 12.71 4.38
N ILE A 241 17.49 12.29 4.40
CA ILE A 241 17.11 10.95 4.83
C ILE A 241 17.29 10.00 3.64
N LEU A 242 18.03 8.91 3.87
CA LEU A 242 18.18 7.83 2.92
C LEU A 242 16.82 7.18 2.64
N ASP A 243 16.58 6.81 1.38
CA ASP A 243 15.33 6.18 0.97
C ASP A 243 15.09 4.87 1.76
N PRO A 244 14.01 4.75 2.55
CA PRO A 244 13.71 3.55 3.32
C PRO A 244 13.70 2.26 2.47
N TYR A 245 13.28 2.34 1.21
CA TYR A 245 13.24 1.16 0.32
C TYR A 245 14.64 0.65 -0.04
N SER A 246 15.68 1.48 0.04
CA SER A 246 17.07 1.07 -0.19
C SER A 246 17.66 0.22 0.97
N LEU A 247 16.96 0.16 2.12
CA LEU A 247 17.32 -0.71 3.24
C LEU A 247 16.86 -2.16 3.03
N LEU A 248 15.99 -2.40 2.04
CA LEU A 248 15.44 -3.72 1.75
C LEU A 248 16.42 -4.55 0.91
N PRO A 249 16.40 -5.89 1.06
CA PRO A 249 17.15 -6.77 0.18
C PRO A 249 16.63 -6.67 -1.26
N LYS A 250 17.52 -6.68 -2.26
CA LYS A 250 17.12 -6.68 -3.68
C LYS A 250 16.28 -7.93 -4.01
N LEU A 251 15.04 -7.77 -4.48
CA LEU A 251 14.14 -8.87 -4.88
C LEU A 251 14.79 -9.86 -5.85
N PHE A 252 15.55 -9.39 -6.84
CA PHE A 252 16.08 -10.21 -7.94
C PHE A 252 17.57 -10.56 -7.82
N LYS A 253 18.09 -10.72 -6.60
CA LYS A 253 19.53 -10.92 -6.32
C LYS A 253 20.23 -11.99 -7.17
N ASN A 254 19.52 -13.03 -7.60
CA ASN A 254 20.07 -14.16 -8.37
C ASN A 254 19.62 -14.19 -9.85
N MET A 255 18.90 -13.17 -10.33
CA MET A 255 18.60 -13.07 -11.76
C MET A 255 19.73 -12.34 -12.48
N GLU A 256 20.08 -12.78 -13.69
CA GLU A 256 20.95 -12.03 -14.61
C GLU A 256 20.21 -10.81 -15.18
N LEU A 257 19.74 -9.92 -14.29
CA LEU A 257 19.17 -8.63 -14.66
C LEU A 257 20.25 -7.56 -14.46
N THR A 258 20.40 -6.67 -15.43
CA THR A 258 21.26 -5.49 -15.25
C THR A 258 20.65 -4.56 -14.21
N ASP A 259 21.48 -3.75 -13.53
CA ASP A 259 20.97 -2.75 -12.59
C ASP A 259 19.96 -1.79 -13.26
N ASP A 260 20.16 -1.46 -14.55
CA ASP A 260 19.21 -0.68 -15.36
C ASP A 260 17.84 -1.38 -15.55
N GLN A 261 17.83 -2.71 -15.76
CA GLN A 261 16.59 -3.48 -15.88
C GLN A 261 15.85 -3.56 -14.56
N ILE A 262 16.58 -3.74 -13.46
CA ILE A 262 16.03 -3.70 -12.11
C ILE A 262 15.43 -2.32 -11.85
N GLU A 263 16.17 -1.25 -12.09
CA GLU A 263 15.70 0.13 -11.89
C GLU A 263 14.45 0.43 -12.73
N TRP A 264 14.42 0.01 -13.99
CA TRP A 264 13.23 0.15 -14.84
C TRP A 264 12.00 -0.60 -14.28
N MET A 265 12.19 -1.79 -13.70
CA MET A 265 11.09 -2.55 -13.08
C MET A 265 10.52 -1.89 -11.81
N PHE A 266 11.33 -1.08 -11.10
CA PHE A 266 10.95 -0.44 -9.83
C PHE A 266 10.55 1.04 -9.96
N ASP A 267 11.13 1.79 -10.91
CA ASP A 267 10.98 3.25 -11.05
C ASP A 267 10.31 3.68 -12.37
N SER A 268 10.01 2.75 -13.30
CA SER A 268 9.21 3.15 -14.46
C SER A 268 7.80 3.53 -14.00
N ASP A 269 7.44 4.78 -14.30
CA ASP A 269 6.10 5.31 -14.08
C ASP A 269 5.03 4.51 -14.89
N GLU A 270 5.47 3.60 -15.78
CA GLU A 270 4.66 2.69 -16.62
C GLU A 270 4.42 1.31 -15.98
N LEU A 271 5.28 0.85 -15.05
CA LEU A 271 5.07 -0.37 -14.23
C LEU A 271 4.54 -0.06 -12.81
N LYS A 272 3.97 1.15 -12.64
CA LYS A 272 3.35 1.60 -11.39
C LYS A 272 2.25 0.62 -10.97
N GLU A 273 2.27 0.26 -9.69
CA GLU A 273 1.38 -0.70 -9.00
C GLU A 273 1.93 -2.13 -8.99
N GLY A 274 2.96 -2.37 -8.16
CA GLY A 274 3.41 -3.74 -7.88
C GLY A 274 4.10 -4.46 -9.03
N GLY A 275 4.59 -3.76 -10.08
CA GLY A 275 5.24 -4.38 -11.24
C GLY A 275 6.37 -5.35 -10.86
N ALA A 276 7.26 -4.96 -9.94
CA ALA A 276 8.31 -5.85 -9.47
C ALA A 276 7.79 -7.03 -8.62
N ALA A 277 6.81 -6.81 -7.76
CA ALA A 277 6.22 -7.86 -6.93
C ALA A 277 5.43 -8.87 -7.77
N SER A 278 4.63 -8.40 -8.72
CA SER A 278 3.94 -9.24 -9.70
C SER A 278 4.92 -10.04 -10.55
N ILE A 279 6.03 -9.46 -11.02
CA ILE A 279 7.06 -10.19 -11.75
C ILE A 279 7.75 -11.24 -10.86
N ALA A 280 8.10 -10.89 -9.62
CA ALA A 280 8.68 -11.84 -8.67
C ALA A 280 7.73 -13.01 -8.37
N TYR A 281 6.44 -12.71 -8.21
CA TYR A 281 5.41 -13.72 -8.00
C TYR A 281 5.20 -14.59 -9.25
N MET A 282 5.16 -14.01 -10.45
CA MET A 282 5.05 -14.77 -11.71
C MET A 282 6.28 -15.64 -11.95
N TYR A 283 7.47 -15.13 -11.63
CA TYR A 283 8.69 -15.93 -11.68
C TYR A 283 8.61 -17.13 -10.73
N MET A 284 8.07 -16.93 -9.53
CA MET A 284 7.79 -18.00 -8.56
C MET A 284 6.77 -19.04 -9.06
N GLN A 285 5.81 -18.64 -9.88
CA GLN A 285 4.76 -19.52 -10.42
C GLN A 285 5.23 -20.32 -11.65
N PHE A 286 6.05 -19.73 -12.52
CA PHE A 286 6.38 -20.32 -13.82
C PHE A 286 7.82 -20.85 -13.96
N SER A 287 8.71 -20.57 -13.01
CA SER A 287 10.10 -20.99 -13.09
C SER A 287 10.43 -22.10 -12.11
N GLU A 288 11.30 -23.02 -12.55
CA GLU A 288 11.97 -23.93 -11.62
C GLU A 288 12.90 -23.13 -10.72
N MET A 289 12.78 -23.34 -9.41
CA MET A 289 13.63 -22.70 -8.41
C MET A 289 13.78 -23.59 -7.18
N SER A 290 14.90 -23.44 -6.48
CA SER A 290 15.13 -24.14 -5.23
C SER A 290 14.20 -23.64 -4.12
N ALA A 291 14.01 -24.45 -3.08
CA ALA A 291 13.26 -24.04 -1.89
C ALA A 291 13.86 -22.79 -1.22
N VAL A 292 15.19 -22.62 -1.30
CA VAL A 292 15.90 -21.47 -0.72
C VAL A 292 15.59 -20.19 -1.50
N GLU A 293 15.60 -20.24 -2.83
CA GLU A 293 15.25 -19.10 -3.69
C GLU A 293 13.78 -18.70 -3.54
N ARG A 294 12.89 -19.70 -3.46
CA ARG A 294 11.47 -19.46 -3.19
C ARG A 294 11.28 -18.77 -1.85
N GLN A 295 11.90 -19.27 -0.79
CA GLN A 295 11.82 -18.65 0.54
C GLN A 295 12.38 -17.23 0.53
N TYR A 296 13.49 -16.99 -0.18
CA TYR A 296 14.07 -15.65 -0.29
C TYR A 296 13.10 -14.65 -0.95
N LEU A 297 12.49 -15.03 -2.08
CA LEU A 297 11.50 -14.20 -2.75
C LEU A 297 10.26 -13.97 -1.89
N THR A 298 9.79 -15.01 -1.20
CA THR A 298 8.69 -14.91 -0.22
C THR A 298 9.01 -13.89 0.86
N ASP A 299 10.17 -13.99 1.51
CA ASP A 299 10.59 -13.06 2.57
C ASP A 299 10.76 -11.63 2.04
N ALA A 300 11.27 -11.48 0.82
CA ALA A 300 11.41 -10.18 0.18
C ALA A 300 10.05 -9.54 -0.11
N LEU A 301 9.12 -10.26 -0.76
CA LEU A 301 7.75 -9.81 -1.03
C LEU A 301 7.05 -9.35 0.25
N LEU A 302 7.16 -10.13 1.32
CA LEU A 302 6.59 -9.78 2.62
C LEU A 302 7.15 -8.48 3.19
N ARG A 303 8.48 -8.26 3.10
CA ARG A 303 9.13 -7.04 3.61
C ARG A 303 8.82 -5.78 2.80
N TYR A 304 8.71 -5.90 1.48
CA TYR A 304 8.35 -4.76 0.61
C TYR A 304 6.92 -4.31 0.91
N CYS A 305 5.96 -5.22 0.87
CA CYS A 305 4.55 -4.91 1.16
C CYS A 305 4.36 -4.41 2.62
N GLU A 306 5.11 -4.94 3.58
CA GLU A 306 5.12 -4.43 4.96
C GLU A 306 5.61 -2.97 5.05
N LEU A 307 6.60 -2.58 4.24
CA LEU A 307 7.10 -1.21 4.22
C LEU A 307 6.09 -0.25 3.58
N ASP A 308 5.34 -0.68 2.56
CA ASP A 308 4.32 0.16 1.90
C ASP A 308 3.20 0.56 2.88
N THR A 309 2.67 -0.38 3.68
CA THR A 309 1.69 -0.05 4.73
C THR A 309 2.27 0.75 5.88
N LEU A 310 3.52 0.47 6.29
CA LEU A 310 4.22 1.29 7.28
C LEU A 310 4.43 2.73 6.78
N ALA A 311 4.72 2.91 5.49
CA ALA A 311 4.87 4.23 4.89
C ALA A 311 3.56 5.02 4.99
N MET A 312 2.41 4.38 4.77
CA MET A 312 1.10 5.00 5.00
C MET A 312 0.90 5.43 6.45
N VAL A 313 1.29 4.58 7.42
CA VAL A 313 1.28 4.94 8.85
C VAL A 313 2.14 6.18 9.10
N MET A 314 3.38 6.20 8.60
CA MET A 314 4.29 7.34 8.78
C MET A 314 3.72 8.64 8.22
N ILE A 315 3.08 8.59 7.04
CA ILE A 315 2.42 9.75 6.43
C ILE A 315 1.32 10.29 7.36
N VAL A 316 0.45 9.41 7.86
CA VAL A 316 -0.63 9.81 8.78
C VAL A 316 -0.08 10.30 10.11
N GLU A 317 0.95 9.66 10.68
CA GLU A 317 1.59 10.12 11.90
C GLU A 317 2.22 11.51 11.75
N ALA A 318 2.81 11.83 10.58
CA ALA A 318 3.27 13.20 10.32
C ALA A 318 2.11 14.19 10.37
N TRP A 319 0.97 13.88 9.75
CA TRP A 319 -0.21 14.75 9.75
C TRP A 319 -0.80 14.96 11.14
N LEU A 320 -0.82 13.92 11.97
CA LEU A 320 -1.29 13.99 13.36
C LEU A 320 -0.36 14.84 14.26
N ASN A 321 0.89 15.05 13.85
CA ASN A 321 1.92 15.73 14.64
C ASN A 321 2.46 17.02 13.96
N PHE A 322 1.67 17.63 13.07
CA PHE A 322 2.04 18.82 12.27
C PHE A 322 1.69 20.18 12.89
#